data_AF-A0A855A7R6-F1
#
_entry.id   AF-A0A855A7R6-F1
#
_cell.length_a   1.000
_cell.length_b   1.000
_cell.length_c   1.000
_cell.angle_alpha   90.00
_cell.angle_beta   90.00
_cell.angle_gamma   90.00
#
_symmetry.space_group_name_H-M   'P 1'
#
loop_
_entity.id
_entity.type
_entity.pdbx_description
1 polymer ?
#
loop_
_entity_poly.entity_id
_entity_poly.type
_entity_poly.pdbx_seq_one_letter_code
_entity_poly.pdbx_strand_id
1 'polypeptide(L)'
;QKPTKTEYEVGEELDLSGLVVTGIYDDQSEAVLPEGAYSVTGFDSETEGVKTVTVSCQGKTAQFIVEVKAQEIPEKTLTGIRINQKPTKTEYEVGEELDLSGLVVTGIYDDQSEAVLPEGAYSVAGFDSETEGVKTVTVSCQGKTAQFEIQVKASASSGSQQENGAEGQSPQTGDNSMPILWVLCSMVSLCLIVIGQKRYKKFHS
;
A
#
# COMPACT_ATOMS: atom_id res chain seq x y z
N GLN A 1 -49.95 13.69 -6.51
CA GLN A 1 -49.40 12.41 -6.01
C GLN A 1 -47.89 12.51 -6.01
N LYS A 2 -47.20 12.10 -4.93
CA LYS A 2 -45.73 12.09 -4.86
C LYS A 2 -45.14 10.95 -5.72
N PRO A 3 -43.85 11.01 -6.12
CA PRO A 3 -43.19 9.92 -6.83
C PRO A 3 -43.17 8.61 -6.02
N THR A 4 -42.99 7.49 -6.71
CA THR A 4 -42.85 6.16 -6.07
C THR A 4 -41.57 6.07 -5.27
N LYS A 5 -40.46 6.59 -5.81
CA LYS A 5 -39.17 6.69 -5.14
C LYS A 5 -39.09 7.96 -4.30
N THR A 6 -38.75 7.80 -3.02
CA THR A 6 -38.52 8.93 -2.09
C THR A 6 -37.28 8.75 -1.24
N GLU A 7 -36.45 7.76 -1.54
CA GLU A 7 -35.15 7.52 -0.91
C GLU A 7 -34.10 7.39 -2.01
N TYR A 8 -32.95 8.03 -1.84
CA TYR A 8 -31.86 8.12 -2.81
C TYR A 8 -30.52 7.93 -2.11
N GLU A 9 -29.50 7.47 -2.84
CA GLU A 9 -28.11 7.54 -2.36
C GLU A 9 -27.45 8.88 -2.74
N VAL A 10 -26.38 9.26 -2.03
CA VAL A 10 -25.57 10.41 -2.41
C VAL A 10 -25.07 10.27 -3.87
N GLY A 11 -25.27 11.32 -4.66
CA GLY A 11 -24.93 11.37 -6.09
C GLY A 11 -25.96 10.75 -7.03
N GLU A 12 -27.06 10.19 -6.52
CA GLU A 12 -28.10 9.61 -7.37
C GLU A 12 -28.94 10.69 -8.10
N GLU A 13 -29.40 10.39 -9.31
CA GLU A 13 -30.27 11.28 -10.08
C GLU A 13 -31.74 11.21 -9.60
N LEU A 14 -32.46 12.33 -9.74
CA LEU A 14 -33.87 12.41 -9.37
C LEU A 14 -34.75 11.58 -10.31
N ASP A 15 -35.39 10.55 -9.77
CA ASP A 15 -36.44 9.80 -10.45
C ASP A 15 -37.83 10.35 -10.09
N LEU A 16 -38.56 10.87 -11.08
CA LEU A 16 -39.93 11.38 -10.94
C LEU A 16 -41.00 10.36 -11.34
N SER A 17 -40.63 9.10 -11.56
CA SER A 17 -41.57 8.04 -11.91
C SER A 17 -42.71 7.95 -10.88
N GLY A 18 -43.93 7.85 -11.40
CA GLY A 18 -45.15 7.83 -10.58
C GLY A 18 -45.56 9.18 -9.97
N LEU A 19 -44.84 10.27 -10.24
CA LEU A 19 -45.34 11.62 -9.96
C LEU A 19 -46.57 11.90 -10.84
N VAL A 20 -47.67 12.32 -10.22
CA VAL A 20 -48.85 12.83 -10.95
C VAL A 20 -49.18 14.20 -10.39
N VAL A 21 -49.10 15.21 -11.26
CA VAL A 21 -49.42 16.60 -10.94
C VAL A 21 -50.81 16.92 -11.48
N THR A 22 -51.74 17.24 -10.60
CA THR A 22 -53.13 17.59 -10.97
C THR A 22 -53.34 19.08 -10.75
N GLY A 23 -53.74 19.79 -11.80
CA GLY A 23 -54.24 21.16 -11.71
C GLY A 23 -55.69 21.15 -11.27
N ILE A 24 -56.02 21.99 -10.28
CA ILE A 24 -57.39 22.23 -9.81
C ILE A 24 -57.75 23.66 -10.23
N TYR A 25 -58.80 23.79 -11.05
CA TYR A 25 -59.24 25.07 -11.62
C TYR A 25 -60.34 25.72 -10.75
N ASP A 26 -60.68 26.97 -11.06
CA ASP A 26 -61.67 27.76 -10.34
C ASP A 26 -63.09 27.19 -10.45
N ASP A 27 -63.41 26.53 -11.56
CA ASP A 27 -64.62 25.75 -11.77
C ASP A 27 -64.62 24.38 -11.05
N GLN A 28 -63.60 24.09 -10.24
CA GLN A 28 -63.37 22.82 -9.52
C GLN A 28 -63.08 21.62 -10.44
N SER A 29 -62.90 21.83 -11.74
CA SER A 29 -62.42 20.78 -12.63
C SER A 29 -60.97 20.42 -12.29
N GLU A 30 -60.60 19.18 -12.60
CA GLU A 30 -59.26 18.66 -12.39
C GLU A 30 -58.69 18.15 -13.71
N ALA A 31 -57.42 18.47 -13.98
CA ALA A 31 -56.70 17.91 -15.12
C ALA A 31 -55.27 17.51 -14.71
N VAL A 32 -54.81 16.37 -15.21
CA VAL A 32 -53.40 15.97 -15.08
C VAL A 32 -52.56 16.86 -15.98
N LEU A 33 -51.54 17.51 -15.40
CA LEU A 33 -50.61 18.35 -16.13
C LEU A 33 -49.56 17.48 -16.82
N PRO A 34 -49.28 17.70 -18.12
CA PRO A 34 -48.23 16.97 -18.81
C PRO A 34 -46.84 17.38 -18.30
N GLU A 35 -45.86 16.51 -18.50
CA GLU A 35 -44.46 16.85 -18.25
C GLU A 35 -44.06 18.12 -19.04
N GLY A 36 -43.28 18.99 -18.41
CA GLY A 36 -42.90 20.30 -18.97
C GLY A 36 -43.90 21.43 -18.70
N ALA A 37 -45.14 21.14 -18.25
CA ALA A 37 -46.08 22.17 -17.80
C ALA A 37 -45.79 22.70 -16.38
N TYR A 38 -44.91 22.02 -15.65
CA TYR A 38 -44.46 22.37 -14.31
C TYR A 38 -42.93 22.26 -14.23
N SER A 39 -42.34 22.98 -13.27
CA SER A 39 -40.92 22.85 -12.92
C SER A 39 -40.77 22.12 -11.59
N VAL A 40 -39.63 21.43 -11.43
CA VAL A 40 -39.27 20.73 -10.19
C VAL A 40 -37.91 21.24 -9.73
N THR A 41 -37.81 21.66 -8.47
CA THR A 41 -36.59 22.21 -7.88
C THR A 41 -36.40 21.74 -6.43
N GLY A 42 -35.23 21.99 -5.85
CA GLY A 42 -34.95 21.72 -4.42
C GLY A 42 -34.46 20.31 -4.11
N PHE A 43 -34.31 19.46 -5.12
CA PHE A 43 -33.58 18.20 -4.98
C PHE A 43 -32.07 18.47 -5.05
N ASP A 44 -31.35 17.95 -4.07
CA ASP A 44 -29.89 17.95 -3.98
C ASP A 44 -29.46 16.59 -3.44
N SER A 45 -28.78 15.79 -4.26
CA SER A 45 -28.22 14.49 -3.87
C SER A 45 -26.74 14.55 -3.51
N GLU A 46 -26.09 15.72 -3.53
CA GLU A 46 -24.66 15.82 -3.19
C GLU A 46 -24.41 15.65 -1.70
N THR A 47 -25.44 15.85 -0.88
CA THR A 47 -25.35 15.76 0.58
C THR A 47 -26.48 14.95 1.17
N GLU A 48 -26.18 14.21 2.23
CA GLU A 48 -27.16 13.40 2.97
C GLU A 48 -28.25 14.25 3.64
N GLY A 49 -29.35 13.59 3.96
CA GLY A 49 -30.44 14.12 4.76
C GLY A 49 -31.74 14.34 3.99
N VAL A 50 -32.68 14.95 4.69
CA VAL A 50 -34.04 15.18 4.21
C VAL A 50 -34.06 16.38 3.25
N LYS A 51 -34.54 16.18 2.02
CA LYS A 51 -34.64 17.20 0.98
C LYS A 51 -36.11 17.51 0.70
N THR A 52 -36.42 18.80 0.55
CA THR A 52 -37.75 19.25 0.14
C THR A 52 -37.76 19.56 -1.34
N VAL A 53 -38.50 18.76 -2.10
CA VAL A 53 -38.67 18.95 -3.54
C VAL A 53 -39.94 19.77 -3.77
N THR A 54 -39.79 20.84 -4.55
CA THR A 54 -40.89 21.77 -4.88
C THR A 54 -41.27 21.61 -6.34
N VAL A 55 -42.56 21.33 -6.58
CA VAL A 55 -43.20 21.36 -7.89
C VAL A 55 -43.88 22.72 -8.04
N SER A 56 -43.62 23.45 -9.12
CA SER A 56 -44.20 24.77 -9.38
C SER A 56 -44.87 24.83 -10.74
N CYS A 57 -46.08 25.38 -10.79
CA CYS A 57 -46.82 25.64 -12.03
C CYS A 57 -47.60 26.95 -11.88
N GLN A 58 -47.38 27.90 -12.80
CA GLN A 58 -48.08 29.19 -12.84
C GLN A 58 -48.15 29.91 -11.48
N GLY A 59 -47.06 29.88 -10.70
CA GLY A 59 -46.97 30.53 -9.40
C GLY A 59 -47.62 29.77 -8.23
N LYS A 60 -48.23 28.60 -8.48
CA LYS A 60 -48.68 27.68 -7.44
C LYS A 60 -47.62 26.61 -7.19
N THR A 61 -47.47 26.19 -5.94
CA THR A 61 -46.49 25.18 -5.55
C THR A 61 -47.11 24.03 -4.78
N ALA A 62 -46.53 22.85 -4.95
CA ALA A 62 -46.74 21.68 -4.11
C ALA A 62 -45.36 21.12 -3.72
N GLN A 63 -45.28 20.50 -2.55
CA GLN A 63 -44.02 19.98 -2.03
C GLN A 63 -44.15 18.53 -1.64
N PHE A 64 -43.06 17.80 -1.78
CA PHE A 64 -42.88 16.49 -1.17
C PHE A 64 -41.46 16.38 -0.64
N ILE A 65 -41.28 15.44 0.28
CA ILE A 65 -40.00 15.19 0.92
C ILE A 65 -39.40 13.91 0.35
N VAL A 66 -38.09 13.94 0.16
CA VAL A 66 -37.26 12.77 -0.13
C VAL A 66 -36.11 12.70 0.87
N GLU A 67 -35.54 11.53 1.07
CA GLU A 67 -34.40 11.30 1.94
C GLU A 67 -33.19 10.86 1.10
N VAL A 68 -32.07 11.56 1.24
CA VAL A 68 -30.79 11.17 0.65
C VAL A 68 -29.97 10.49 1.74
N LYS A 69 -29.61 9.23 1.54
CA LYS A 69 -28.85 8.42 2.49
C LYS A 69 -27.41 8.33 2.04
N ALA A 70 -26.51 8.13 3.01
CA ALA A 70 -25.13 7.76 2.73
C ALA A 70 -25.08 6.57 1.78
N GLN A 71 -24.14 6.58 0.85
CA GLN A 71 -23.84 5.37 0.10
C GLN A 71 -23.23 4.34 1.06
N GLU A 72 -23.87 3.19 1.20
CA GLU A 72 -23.34 2.10 2.00
C GLU A 72 -22.17 1.44 1.24
N ILE A 73 -20.95 1.79 1.61
CA ILE A 73 -19.76 1.06 1.15
C ILE A 73 -19.61 -0.15 2.08
N PRO A 74 -19.82 -1.39 1.60
CA PRO A 74 -19.68 -2.56 2.45
C PRO A 74 -18.26 -2.62 3.01
N GLU A 75 -18.15 -2.82 4.33
CA GLU A 75 -16.85 -3.00 4.98
C GLU A 75 -16.18 -4.26 4.42
N LYS A 76 -14.95 -4.12 3.96
CA LYS A 76 -14.17 -5.22 3.40
C LYS A 76 -13.08 -5.64 4.38
N THR A 77 -12.94 -6.93 4.58
CA THR A 77 -11.91 -7.49 5.46
C THR A 77 -10.73 -8.00 4.63
N LEU A 78 -9.51 -7.60 5.00
CA LEU A 78 -8.31 -8.07 4.31
C LEU A 78 -8.11 -9.58 4.52
N THR A 79 -8.24 -10.38 3.46
CA THR A 79 -8.05 -11.83 3.48
C THR A 79 -6.62 -12.23 3.10
N GLY A 80 -5.90 -11.43 2.31
CA GLY A 80 -4.51 -11.69 1.96
C GLY A 80 -3.78 -10.46 1.41
N ILE A 81 -2.48 -10.60 1.21
CA ILE A 81 -1.68 -9.66 0.43
C ILE A 81 -0.84 -10.40 -0.60
N ARG A 82 -0.54 -9.74 -1.72
CA ARG A 82 0.33 -10.23 -2.78
C ARG A 82 1.29 -9.13 -3.20
N ILE A 83 2.51 -9.50 -3.57
CA ILE A 83 3.45 -8.61 -4.24
C ILE A 83 3.20 -8.74 -5.74
N ASN A 84 2.61 -7.72 -6.36
CA ASN A 84 2.35 -7.68 -7.79
C ASN A 84 3.60 -7.27 -8.57
N GLN A 85 4.42 -6.39 -7.99
CA GLN A 85 5.66 -5.94 -8.57
C GLN A 85 6.70 -5.85 -7.46
N LYS A 86 7.87 -6.46 -7.67
CA LYS A 86 9.03 -6.35 -6.76
C LYS A 86 9.66 -4.96 -6.89
N PRO A 87 10.46 -4.50 -5.89
CA PRO A 87 11.22 -3.27 -6.04
C PRO A 87 12.10 -3.32 -7.30
N THR A 88 12.37 -2.15 -7.88
CA THR A 88 13.26 -2.03 -9.04
C THR A 88 14.69 -2.47 -8.71
N LYS A 89 15.13 -2.24 -7.47
CA LYS A 89 16.42 -2.68 -6.95
C LYS A 89 16.26 -3.94 -6.08
N THR A 90 16.79 -5.05 -6.56
CA THR A 90 16.82 -6.36 -5.85
C THR A 90 18.25 -6.89 -5.64
N GLU A 91 19.25 -6.15 -6.10
CA GLU A 91 20.66 -6.42 -5.83
C GLU A 91 21.26 -5.25 -5.06
N TYR A 92 22.01 -5.56 -4.00
CA TYR A 92 22.61 -4.60 -3.09
C TYR A 92 24.08 -4.95 -2.84
N GLU A 93 24.90 -3.96 -2.51
CA GLU A 93 26.23 -4.16 -1.93
C GLU A 93 26.16 -4.20 -0.40
N VAL A 94 27.18 -4.76 0.24
CA VAL A 94 27.30 -4.75 1.69
C VAL A 94 27.24 -3.30 2.22
N GLY A 95 26.38 -3.05 3.20
CA GLY A 95 26.16 -1.75 3.82
C GLY A 95 25.21 -0.80 3.07
N GLU A 96 24.64 -1.18 1.93
CA GLU A 96 23.65 -0.34 1.25
C GLU A 96 22.29 -0.31 1.99
N GLU A 97 21.57 0.80 1.84
CA GLU A 97 20.21 0.98 2.37
C GLU A 97 19.15 0.38 1.44
N LEU A 98 18.04 -0.07 2.03
CA LEU A 98 16.91 -0.66 1.31
C LEU A 98 16.19 0.38 0.46
N ASP A 99 15.99 0.08 -0.83
CA ASP A 99 15.16 0.87 -1.74
C ASP A 99 13.94 0.06 -2.17
N LEU A 100 12.75 0.52 -1.77
CA LEU A 100 11.46 -0.12 -2.09
C LEU A 100 10.79 0.48 -3.33
N SER A 101 11.46 1.39 -4.05
CA SER A 101 10.91 2.04 -5.24
C SER A 101 10.38 0.99 -6.24
N GLY A 102 9.15 1.20 -6.71
CA GLY A 102 8.49 0.29 -7.66
C GLY A 102 7.88 -0.97 -7.04
N LEU A 103 7.97 -1.17 -5.72
CA LEU A 103 7.20 -2.20 -5.03
C LEU A 103 5.69 -1.90 -5.15
N VAL A 104 4.93 -2.86 -5.66
CA VAL A 104 3.45 -2.79 -5.68
C VAL A 104 2.89 -3.94 -4.89
N VAL A 105 2.24 -3.61 -3.77
CA VAL A 105 1.56 -4.57 -2.90
C VAL A 105 0.05 -4.45 -3.10
N THR A 106 -0.60 -5.57 -3.33
CA THR A 106 -2.06 -5.64 -3.50
C THR A 106 -2.68 -6.37 -2.32
N GLY A 107 -3.68 -5.75 -1.70
CA GLY A 107 -4.55 -6.38 -0.72
C GLY A 107 -5.68 -7.12 -1.42
N ILE A 108 -5.99 -8.31 -0.91
CA ILE A 108 -7.08 -9.17 -1.36
C ILE A 108 -8.11 -9.18 -0.23
N TYR A 109 -9.38 -8.94 -0.56
CA TYR A 109 -10.47 -8.81 0.40
C TYR A 109 -11.41 -10.03 0.39
N ASP A 110 -12.32 -10.10 1.35
CA ASP A 110 -13.29 -11.17 1.52
C ASP A 110 -14.37 -11.20 0.43
N ASP A 111 -14.69 -10.05 -0.13
CA ASP A 111 -15.55 -9.90 -1.31
C ASP A 111 -14.83 -10.24 -2.64
N GLN A 112 -13.60 -10.78 -2.57
CA GLN A 112 -12.73 -11.10 -3.70
C GLN A 112 -12.23 -9.88 -4.50
N SER A 113 -12.53 -8.65 -4.06
CA SER A 113 -11.92 -7.46 -4.66
C SER A 113 -10.44 -7.37 -4.32
N GLU A 114 -9.70 -6.65 -5.16
CA GLU A 114 -8.28 -6.38 -4.99
C GLU A 114 -8.04 -4.86 -5.03
N ALA A 115 -7.17 -4.35 -4.16
CA ALA A 115 -6.77 -2.95 -4.19
C ALA A 115 -5.26 -2.81 -3.90
N VAL A 116 -4.61 -1.86 -4.58
CA VAL A 116 -3.21 -1.52 -4.28
C VAL A 116 -3.16 -0.88 -2.89
N LEU A 117 -2.29 -1.41 -2.03
CA LEU A 117 -2.05 -0.85 -0.70
C LEU A 117 -1.10 0.35 -0.83
N PRO A 118 -1.46 1.52 -0.28
CA PRO A 118 -0.58 2.68 -0.32
C PRO A 118 0.69 2.44 0.51
N GLU A 119 1.75 3.17 0.19
CA GLU A 119 2.95 3.19 1.04
C GLU A 119 2.58 3.58 2.47
N GLY A 120 3.19 2.91 3.46
CA GLY A 120 2.86 3.08 4.88
C GLY A 120 1.70 2.22 5.39
N ALA A 121 0.89 1.60 4.51
CA ALA A 121 -0.13 0.64 4.94
C ALA A 121 0.44 -0.76 5.29
N TYR A 122 1.69 -1.01 4.94
CA TYR A 122 2.40 -2.27 5.21
C TYR A 122 3.77 -2.01 5.81
N SER A 123 4.30 -2.99 6.55
CA SER A 123 5.65 -2.97 7.11
C SER A 123 6.55 -3.95 6.37
N VAL A 124 7.83 -3.63 6.28
CA VAL A 124 8.85 -4.48 5.64
C VAL A 124 9.90 -4.88 6.68
N ALA A 125 10.28 -6.16 6.69
CA ALA A 125 11.28 -6.72 7.60
C ALA A 125 12.16 -7.78 6.90
N GLY A 126 13.29 -8.14 7.49
CA GLY A 126 14.18 -9.19 6.97
C GLY A 126 15.21 -8.72 5.95
N PHE A 127 15.26 -7.42 5.64
CA PHE A 127 16.39 -6.85 4.92
C PHE A 127 17.61 -6.78 5.84
N ASP A 128 18.73 -7.31 5.36
CA ASP A 128 20.04 -7.30 6.03
C ASP A 128 21.10 -7.15 4.94
N SER A 129 21.76 -5.99 4.90
CA SER A 129 22.87 -5.71 3.99
C SER A 129 24.24 -5.84 4.66
N GLU A 130 24.34 -6.32 5.91
CA GLU A 130 25.64 -6.46 6.58
C GLU A 130 26.44 -7.66 6.08
N THR A 131 25.77 -8.64 5.48
CA THR A 131 26.40 -9.87 4.99
C THR A 131 25.92 -10.26 3.60
N GLU A 132 26.83 -10.82 2.81
CA GLU A 132 26.54 -11.31 1.45
C GLU A 132 25.55 -12.47 1.44
N GLY A 133 24.86 -12.63 0.31
CA GLY A 133 23.96 -13.76 0.05
C GLY A 133 22.54 -13.33 -0.26
N VAL A 134 21.67 -14.33 -0.44
CA VAL A 134 20.25 -14.14 -0.66
C VAL A 134 19.58 -13.79 0.66
N LYS A 135 18.79 -12.72 0.68
CA LYS A 135 18.02 -12.26 1.84
C LYS A 135 16.53 -12.29 1.52
N THR A 136 15.76 -12.83 2.44
CA THR A 136 14.30 -12.87 2.31
C THR A 136 13.68 -11.65 2.99
N VAL A 137 13.05 -10.80 2.19
CA VAL A 137 12.33 -9.62 2.66
C VAL A 137 10.85 -9.96 2.78
N THR A 138 10.29 -9.71 3.96
CA THR A 138 8.88 -9.98 4.30
C THR A 138 8.11 -8.67 4.37
N VAL A 139 7.04 -8.58 3.57
CA VAL A 139 6.03 -7.53 3.61
C VAL A 139 4.86 -8.03 4.47
N SER A 140 4.38 -7.21 5.41
CA SER A 140 3.28 -7.56 6.31
C SER A 140 2.23 -6.45 6.38
N CYS A 141 0.95 -6.80 6.34
CA CYS A 141 -0.18 -5.89 6.55
C CYS A 141 -1.29 -6.64 7.29
N GLN A 142 -1.73 -6.11 8.45
CA GLN A 142 -2.82 -6.70 9.27
C GLN A 142 -2.68 -8.22 9.51
N GLY A 143 -1.45 -8.69 9.76
CA GLY A 143 -1.15 -10.12 9.99
C GLY A 143 -1.09 -10.99 8.74
N LYS A 144 -1.29 -10.43 7.53
CA LYS A 144 -1.06 -11.10 6.25
C LYS A 144 0.33 -10.76 5.72
N THR A 145 0.99 -11.73 5.10
CA THR A 145 2.39 -11.61 4.69
C THR A 145 2.62 -12.05 3.25
N ALA A 146 3.54 -11.38 2.57
CA ALA A 146 4.10 -11.82 1.29
C ALA A 146 5.62 -11.59 1.31
N GLN A 147 6.39 -12.33 0.52
CA GLN A 147 7.85 -12.32 0.58
C GLN A 147 8.46 -12.20 -0.81
N PHE A 148 9.65 -11.61 -0.87
CA PHE A 148 10.52 -11.61 -2.03
C PHE A 148 11.97 -11.72 -1.58
N GLU A 149 12.84 -12.11 -2.51
CA GLU A 149 14.27 -12.26 -2.25
C GLU A 149 15.04 -11.10 -2.89
N ILE A 150 16.10 -10.68 -2.21
CA ILE A 150 17.13 -9.77 -2.72
C ILE A 150 18.50 -10.43 -2.58
N GLN A 151 19.47 -9.96 -3.36
CA GLN A 151 20.85 -10.45 -3.34
C GLN A 151 21.77 -9.36 -2.79
N VAL A 152 22.54 -9.66 -1.75
CA VAL A 152 23.63 -8.81 -1.27
C VAL A 152 24.96 -9.36 -1.81
N LYS A 153 25.77 -8.50 -2.42
CA LYS A 153 27.09 -8.81 -3.00
C LYS A 153 28.19 -8.08 -2.23
N ALA A 154 29.42 -8.59 -2.30
CA ALA A 154 30.59 -7.91 -1.75
C ALA A 154 30.66 -6.47 -2.23
N SER A 155 30.96 -5.52 -1.34
CA SER A 155 31.24 -4.15 -1.76
C SER A 155 32.47 -4.12 -2.67
N ALA A 156 32.37 -3.43 -3.80
CA ALA A 156 33.48 -3.26 -4.72
C ALA A 156 34.45 -2.16 -4.22
N SER A 157 35.10 -2.33 -3.07
CA SER A 157 36.14 -1.38 -2.64
C SER A 157 37.51 -1.75 -3.20
N SER A 158 37.85 -1.10 -4.32
CA SER A 158 39.17 -0.62 -4.75
C SER A 158 40.41 -1.29 -4.12
N GLY A 159 40.92 -2.35 -4.76
CA GLY A 159 42.30 -2.78 -4.58
C GLY A 159 43.26 -1.90 -5.39
N SER A 160 43.61 -0.73 -4.87
CA SER A 160 44.78 0.01 -5.38
C SER A 160 46.05 -0.64 -4.82
N GLN A 161 46.82 -1.24 -5.71
CA GLN A 161 48.18 -1.73 -5.51
C GLN A 161 49.05 -0.64 -4.87
N GLN A 162 49.74 -0.96 -3.78
CA GLN A 162 50.94 -0.23 -3.39
C GLN A 162 52.07 -0.68 -4.32
N GLU A 163 52.22 -0.01 -5.46
CA GLU A 163 53.44 -0.09 -6.28
C GLU A 163 54.53 0.66 -5.54
N ASN A 164 55.42 -0.09 -4.88
CA ASN A 164 56.67 0.46 -4.34
C ASN A 164 57.54 0.92 -5.52
N GLY A 165 57.54 2.23 -5.78
CA GLY A 165 58.52 2.87 -6.65
C GLY A 165 59.89 2.88 -5.98
N ALA A 166 60.77 1.98 -6.40
CA ALA A 166 62.19 2.00 -6.06
C ALA A 166 62.93 2.93 -7.03
N GLU A 167 63.42 4.07 -6.54
CA GLU A 167 64.45 4.87 -7.21
C GLU A 167 65.76 4.08 -7.23
N GLY A 168 66.35 3.93 -8.43
CA GLY A 168 67.64 3.29 -8.61
C GLY A 168 68.79 4.26 -8.38
N GLN A 169 69.71 3.89 -7.49
CA GLN A 169 71.14 4.20 -7.69
C GLN A 169 72.01 3.12 -7.02
N SER A 170 72.78 2.41 -7.86
CA SER A 170 73.87 1.47 -7.50
C SER A 170 75.01 2.21 -6.77
N PRO A 171 75.93 1.57 -6.00
CA PRO A 171 76.78 0.45 -6.49
C PRO A 171 77.22 -0.66 -5.48
N GLN A 172 77.56 -1.83 -6.04
CA GLN A 172 78.65 -2.79 -5.65
C GLN A 172 78.69 -3.35 -4.21
N THR A 173 78.95 -4.63 -3.88
CA THR A 173 79.83 -5.72 -4.37
C THR A 173 79.44 -7.02 -3.65
N GLY A 174 79.85 -8.18 -4.17
CA GLY A 174 80.33 -9.28 -3.33
C GLY A 174 79.40 -10.48 -3.09
N ASP A 175 79.74 -11.59 -3.76
CA ASP A 175 79.84 -12.94 -3.19
C ASP A 175 78.55 -13.77 -2.91
N ASN A 176 78.30 -14.70 -3.84
CA ASN A 176 77.98 -16.12 -3.63
C ASN A 176 76.88 -16.53 -2.64
N SER A 177 75.76 -17.08 -3.17
CA SER A 177 75.16 -18.37 -2.78
C SER A 177 73.64 -18.41 -3.05
N MET A 178 73.17 -19.54 -3.59
CA MET A 178 71.78 -19.84 -3.99
C MET A 178 70.90 -20.34 -2.79
N PRO A 179 69.55 -20.46 -2.95
CA PRO A 179 68.52 -20.16 -1.92
C PRO A 179 67.87 -21.39 -1.25
N ILE A 180 67.35 -21.26 -0.02
CA ILE A 180 66.54 -22.28 0.71
C ILE A 180 65.61 -21.54 1.72
N LEU A 181 64.28 -21.53 1.60
CA LEU A 181 63.25 -22.51 2.07
C LEU A 181 63.16 -22.69 3.60
N TRP A 182 61.91 -22.68 4.12
CA TRP A 182 61.43 -22.89 5.52
C TRP A 182 61.58 -21.67 6.45
N VAL A 183 60.57 -21.26 7.24
CA VAL A 183 60.05 -21.99 8.40
C VAL A 183 58.57 -21.68 8.65
N LEU A 184 57.78 -22.76 8.75
CA LEU A 184 56.46 -22.82 9.36
C LEU A 184 56.56 -22.57 10.87
N CYS A 185 55.69 -21.72 11.43
CA CYS A 185 55.40 -21.79 12.86
C CYS A 185 53.89 -21.94 13.05
N SER A 186 53.47 -23.21 13.15
CA SER A 186 52.18 -23.65 13.64
C SER A 186 52.20 -23.61 15.16
N MET A 187 51.24 -22.94 15.80
CA MET A 187 50.76 -23.32 17.12
C MET A 187 49.26 -23.03 17.22
N VAL A 188 48.51 -24.12 17.12
CA VAL A 188 47.11 -24.27 17.53
C VAL A 188 46.96 -23.87 19.00
N SER A 189 46.01 -23.01 19.34
CA SER A 189 45.50 -22.93 20.72
C SER A 189 44.02 -22.54 20.75
N LEU A 190 43.23 -23.61 20.88
CA LEU A 190 41.89 -23.79 21.42
C LEU A 190 41.29 -22.61 22.22
N CYS A 191 40.08 -22.17 21.83
CA CYS A 191 38.98 -21.86 22.76
C CYS A 191 37.66 -21.61 21.99
N LEU A 192 36.73 -22.56 22.06
CA LEU A 192 35.35 -22.36 21.63
C LEU A 192 34.38 -23.00 22.64
N ILE A 193 33.45 -22.14 23.09
CA ILE A 193 32.07 -22.39 23.55
C ILE A 193 31.88 -22.72 25.05
N VAL A 194 31.23 -21.79 25.77
CA VAL A 194 29.86 -21.87 26.35
C VAL A 194 29.72 -20.89 27.55
N ILE A 195 29.00 -19.78 27.37
CA ILE A 195 28.20 -19.07 28.40
C ILE A 195 26.99 -18.52 27.62
N GLY A 196 25.72 -18.62 27.98
CA GLY A 196 25.02 -19.13 29.14
C GLY A 196 23.50 -19.07 28.86
N GLN A 197 22.74 -19.87 29.60
CA GLN A 197 21.30 -20.09 29.45
C GLN A 197 20.43 -18.86 29.76
N LYS A 198 19.20 -18.81 29.22
CA LYS A 198 17.99 -18.85 30.09
C LYS A 198 16.69 -19.11 29.33
N ARG A 199 16.16 -20.31 29.57
CA ARG A 199 14.72 -20.57 29.64
C ARG A 199 14.21 -20.07 31.00
N TYR A 200 13.09 -19.34 31.04
CA TYR A 200 12.23 -19.29 32.22
C TYR A 200 10.81 -19.70 31.81
N LYS A 201 10.35 -20.81 32.40
CA LYS A 201 8.96 -21.27 32.42
C LYS A 201 8.24 -20.62 33.61
N LYS A 202 7.01 -20.16 33.35
CA LYS A 202 5.77 -20.40 34.13
C LYS A 202 5.84 -20.21 35.66
N PHE A 203 5.20 -19.14 36.15
CA PHE A 203 4.69 -19.08 37.52
C PHE A 203 3.22 -19.55 37.54
N HIS A 204 2.94 -20.59 38.32
CA HIS A 204 1.64 -20.87 38.92
C HIS A 204 1.92 -21.10 40.40
N SER A 205 1.25 -20.32 41.24
CA SER A 205 0.73 -20.73 42.53
C SER A 205 -0.60 -20.03 42.74
#